data_AF-D0LMP3-F1
#
_entry.id   AF-D0LMP3-F1
#
_cell.length_a   1.000
_cell.length_b   1.000
_cell.length_c   1.000
_cell.angle_alpha   90.00
_cell.angle_beta   90.00
_cell.angle_gamma   90.00
#
_symmetry.space_group_name_H-M   'P 1'
#
loop_
_entity.id
_entity.type
_entity.pdbx_description
1 polymer ?
#
loop_
_entity_poly.entity_id
_entity_poly.type
_entity_poly.pdbx_seq_one_letter_code
_entity_poly.pdbx_strand_id
1 'polypeptide(L)'
;MLKTQVMVSVVLGAILGSASTGAAQSQEMRCPILEPANAAYAELIPICDTPLPPDPDPPPPPPPPPDEPCPFALPVPADAWMIECKAIQNGAGRCGSPMPIAVCQEHNDRAYALGLITSAAHTWLENNGFCAINIPEFAAILSICPSGCFEENTALLTIDELGAEEWVAAKELGMQDQLVSLEVDASLSSPQLSARSIERMSVGPEEPPLYVFALSNGHKLRVTAHHAMVLADGRVVEAEQVLPHDAFIGVDGGEVAIEAITREATNADVYNFSVSVGTPQEHVIAAEGVLVGDLTWQSTLIGEHKSIELRR
;
A
#
# COMPACT_ATOMS: atom_id res chain seq x y z
N MET A 1 25.55 -53.71 7.23
CA MET A 1 25.40 -52.46 6.47
C MET A 1 25.80 -51.32 7.39
N LEU A 2 26.96 -50.72 7.13
CA LEU A 2 27.62 -49.71 7.98
C LEU A 2 26.90 -48.35 7.88
N LYS A 3 26.64 -47.72 9.03
CA LYS A 3 26.21 -46.31 9.15
C LYS A 3 27.46 -45.43 9.17
N THR A 4 27.59 -44.56 8.17
CA THR A 4 28.61 -43.51 8.12
C THR A 4 27.99 -42.23 8.68
N GLN A 5 28.44 -41.79 9.86
CA GLN A 5 28.19 -40.45 10.38
C GLN A 5 29.32 -39.53 9.93
N VAL A 6 28.97 -38.44 9.24
CA VAL A 6 29.88 -37.36 8.90
C VAL A 6 29.70 -36.26 9.95
N MET A 7 30.69 -36.07 10.81
CA MET A 7 30.82 -34.90 11.68
C MET A 7 31.38 -33.74 10.86
N VAL A 8 30.63 -32.64 10.79
CA VAL A 8 31.11 -31.35 10.25
C VAL A 8 31.46 -30.47 11.46
N SER A 9 32.75 -30.23 11.67
CA SER A 9 33.25 -29.23 12.61
C SER A 9 33.20 -27.85 11.96
N VAL A 10 32.38 -26.96 12.51
CA VAL A 10 32.40 -25.53 12.17
C VAL A 10 33.42 -24.85 13.06
N VAL A 11 34.46 -24.29 12.44
CA VAL A 11 35.48 -23.45 13.07
C VAL A 11 34.95 -22.02 13.13
N LEU A 12 34.69 -21.51 14.34
CA LEU A 12 34.39 -20.10 14.58
C LEU A 12 35.72 -19.30 14.56
N GLY A 13 35.98 -18.61 13.46
CA GLY A 13 37.05 -17.62 13.35
C GLY A 13 36.56 -16.26 13.81
N ALA A 14 37.11 -15.74 14.91
CA ALA A 14 36.88 -14.37 15.36
C ALA A 14 37.68 -13.39 14.47
N ILE A 15 36.97 -12.55 13.70
CA ILE A 15 37.56 -11.42 12.97
C ILE A 15 37.26 -10.16 13.77
N LEU A 16 38.30 -9.60 14.40
CA LEU A 16 38.28 -8.27 15.01
C LEU A 16 38.38 -7.22 13.88
N GLY A 17 37.23 -6.64 13.51
CA GLY A 17 37.13 -5.50 12.60
C GLY A 17 37.28 -4.19 13.36
N SER A 18 38.35 -3.47 13.06
CA SER A 18 38.68 -2.11 13.51
C SER A 18 37.66 -1.08 13.02
N ALA A 19 37.05 -0.34 13.95
CA ALA A 19 36.21 0.82 13.66
C ALA A 19 37.08 1.99 13.18
N SER A 20 36.90 2.42 11.92
CA SER A 20 37.45 3.68 11.42
C SER A 20 36.35 4.74 11.49
N THR A 21 36.52 5.73 12.36
CA THR A 21 35.70 6.93 12.44
C THR A 21 36.01 7.84 11.25
N GLY A 22 35.22 7.75 10.19
CA GLY A 22 35.23 8.71 9.08
C GLY A 22 34.47 9.97 9.49
N ALA A 23 35.19 11.03 9.84
CA ALA A 23 34.61 12.36 10.02
C ALA A 23 34.19 12.90 8.64
N ALA A 24 32.90 13.19 8.48
CA ALA A 24 32.38 13.93 7.33
C ALA A 24 33.00 15.33 7.35
N GLN A 25 33.88 15.61 6.38
CA GLN A 25 34.36 16.95 6.11
C GLN A 25 33.22 17.74 5.46
N SER A 26 32.62 18.66 6.21
CA SER A 26 31.79 19.72 5.64
C SER A 26 32.69 20.62 4.78
N GLN A 27 32.57 20.50 3.47
CA GLN A 27 33.13 21.47 2.54
C GLN A 27 32.36 22.78 2.70
N GLU A 28 32.89 23.69 3.50
CA GLU A 28 32.45 25.08 3.50
C GLU A 28 32.77 25.67 2.11
N MET A 29 31.73 26.01 1.34
CA MET A 29 31.86 26.85 0.16
C MET A 29 32.34 28.24 0.61
N ARG A 30 33.65 28.44 0.57
CA ARG A 30 34.26 29.76 0.74
C ARG A 30 34.07 30.55 -0.56
N CYS A 31 33.26 31.61 -0.50
CA CYS A 31 33.27 32.64 -1.54
C CYS A 31 34.69 33.23 -1.65
N PRO A 32 35.26 33.35 -2.87
CA PRO A 32 36.54 34.02 -3.06
C PRO A 32 36.39 35.50 -2.67
N ILE A 33 37.08 35.91 -1.61
CA ILE A 33 37.21 37.31 -1.24
C ILE A 33 38.16 37.94 -2.27
N LEU A 34 37.61 38.74 -3.19
CA LEU A 34 38.43 39.60 -4.05
C LEU A 34 38.92 40.79 -3.21
N GLU A 35 40.24 40.97 -3.11
CA GLU A 35 40.85 42.15 -2.49
C GLU A 35 40.53 43.42 -3.30
N PRO A 36 40.15 44.54 -2.66
CA PRO A 36 39.78 45.75 -3.36
C PRO A 36 41.04 46.49 -3.83
N ALA A 37 41.28 46.48 -5.14
CA ALA A 37 42.13 47.47 -5.78
C ALA A 37 41.31 48.74 -6.06
N ASN A 38 41.69 49.84 -5.41
CA ASN A 38 41.24 51.22 -5.59
C ASN A 38 39.91 51.65 -4.93
N ALA A 39 40.07 52.52 -3.93
CA ALA A 39 39.03 53.31 -3.30
C ALA A 39 38.54 54.42 -4.25
N ALA A 40 37.56 54.11 -5.11
CA ALA A 40 36.80 55.14 -5.83
C ALA A 40 35.44 54.68 -6.37
N TYR A 41 34.79 53.64 -5.82
CA TYR A 41 33.38 53.36 -6.13
C TYR A 41 32.68 52.81 -4.89
N ALA A 42 31.79 53.63 -4.31
CA ALA A 42 30.85 53.20 -3.30
C ALA A 42 29.66 52.50 -3.97
N GLU A 43 29.17 51.44 -3.31
CA GLU A 43 27.90 50.74 -3.54
C GLU A 43 27.75 49.87 -4.80
N LEU A 44 28.54 48.79 -4.90
CA LEU A 44 28.09 47.58 -5.59
C LEU A 44 28.10 46.42 -4.59
N ILE A 45 26.90 46.06 -4.12
CA ILE A 45 26.65 44.86 -3.32
C ILE A 45 26.99 43.66 -4.20
N PRO A 46 27.85 42.72 -3.77
CA PRO A 46 28.11 41.51 -4.53
C PRO A 46 26.82 40.68 -4.57
N ILE A 47 26.22 40.59 -5.76
CA ILE A 47 25.13 39.64 -6.03
C ILE A 47 25.79 38.26 -6.01
N CYS A 48 25.80 37.61 -4.85
CA CYS A 48 26.01 36.17 -4.78
C CYS A 48 24.90 35.54 -5.62
N ASP A 49 25.26 34.69 -6.59
CA ASP A 49 24.33 33.90 -7.39
C ASP A 49 23.33 33.20 -6.46
N THR A 50 22.15 33.80 -6.30
CA THR A 50 21.02 33.11 -5.68
C THR A 50 20.68 31.95 -6.61
N PRO A 51 20.61 30.70 -6.12
CA PRO A 51 20.12 29.58 -6.90
C PRO A 51 18.83 30.02 -7.60
N LEU A 52 18.76 29.83 -8.91
CA LEU A 52 17.51 30.06 -9.63
C LEU A 52 16.42 29.27 -8.90
N PRO A 53 15.25 29.87 -8.66
CA PRO A 53 14.13 29.12 -8.11
C PRO A 53 13.93 27.89 -9.00
N PRO A 54 13.64 26.71 -8.41
CA PRO A 54 13.32 25.54 -9.20
C PRO A 54 12.23 25.91 -10.21
N ASP A 55 12.39 25.47 -11.46
CA ASP A 55 11.36 25.69 -12.47
C ASP A 55 10.01 25.24 -11.90
N PRO A 56 8.94 26.03 -12.08
CA PRO A 56 7.63 25.62 -11.61
C PRO A 56 7.28 24.28 -12.23
N ASP A 57 6.82 23.34 -11.40
CA ASP A 57 6.36 22.04 -11.89
C ASP A 57 5.38 22.24 -13.05
N PRO A 58 5.54 21.49 -14.16
CA PRO A 58 4.58 21.57 -15.25
C PRO A 58 3.17 21.30 -14.71
N PRO A 59 2.14 22.01 -15.20
CA PRO A 59 0.78 21.79 -14.75
C PRO A 59 0.43 20.30 -14.95
N PRO A 60 -0.33 19.69 -14.02
CA PRO A 60 -0.72 18.29 -14.16
C PRO A 60 -1.42 18.09 -15.51
N PRO A 61 -1.16 16.97 -16.19
CA PRO A 61 -1.84 16.68 -17.45
C PRO A 61 -3.35 16.68 -17.22
N PRO A 62 -4.14 17.20 -18.17
CA PRO A 62 -5.60 17.18 -18.05
C PRO A 62 -6.07 15.73 -17.91
N PRO A 63 -7.15 15.47 -17.13
CA PRO A 63 -7.73 14.14 -17.06
C PRO A 63 -8.11 13.67 -18.48
N PRO A 64 -7.96 12.37 -18.80
CA PRO A 64 -8.30 11.87 -20.11
C PRO A 64 -9.81 12.09 -20.40
N PRO A 65 -10.20 12.09 -21.68
CA PRO A 65 -11.61 12.10 -22.05
C PRO A 65 -12.31 10.87 -21.45
N PRO A 66 -13.55 11.01 -20.92
CA PRO A 66 -14.27 9.93 -20.25
C PRO A 66 -14.57 8.69 -21.11
N ASP A 67 -14.30 8.73 -22.42
CA ASP A 67 -14.63 7.67 -23.38
C ASP A 67 -13.40 6.97 -24.01
N GLU A 68 -12.17 7.30 -23.59
CA GLU A 68 -10.99 6.67 -24.19
C GLU A 68 -10.78 5.25 -23.61
N PRO A 69 -10.78 4.19 -24.45
CA PRO A 69 -10.61 2.83 -23.95
C PRO A 69 -9.21 2.63 -23.38
N CYS A 70 -9.09 1.87 -22.28
CA CYS A 70 -7.77 1.57 -21.72
C CYS A 70 -6.86 0.94 -22.79
N PRO A 71 -5.59 1.37 -22.88
CA PRO A 71 -4.69 0.83 -23.86
C PRO A 71 -4.43 -0.65 -23.59
N PHE A 72 -4.47 -1.48 -24.64
CA PHE A 72 -4.19 -2.91 -24.54
C PHE A 72 -2.79 -3.16 -23.94
N ALA A 73 -1.79 -2.42 -24.41
CA ALA A 73 -0.44 -2.36 -23.88
C ALA A 73 -0.12 -0.92 -23.45
N LEU A 74 0.49 -0.76 -22.28
CA LEU A 74 0.88 0.56 -21.77
C LEU A 74 2.00 1.15 -22.66
N PRO A 75 1.86 2.41 -23.13
CA PRO A 75 2.95 3.07 -23.85
C PRO A 75 4.12 3.36 -22.90
N VAL A 76 5.26 3.75 -23.48
CA VAL A 76 6.47 4.11 -22.72
C VAL A 76 6.84 5.57 -23.05
N PRO A 77 6.72 6.52 -22.11
CA PRO A 77 6.17 6.34 -20.76
C PRO A 77 4.63 6.22 -20.77
N ALA A 78 4.09 5.51 -19.78
CA ALA A 78 2.66 5.48 -19.50
C ALA A 78 2.27 6.63 -18.55
N ASP A 79 1.19 7.33 -18.88
CA ASP A 79 0.62 8.38 -18.04
C ASP A 79 -0.26 7.81 -16.93
N ALA A 80 -0.51 8.63 -15.89
CA ALA A 80 -1.24 8.23 -14.68
C ALA A 80 -2.60 7.60 -15.00
N TRP A 81 -3.34 8.21 -15.92
CA TRP A 81 -4.66 7.71 -16.29
C TRP A 81 -4.60 6.34 -16.98
N MET A 82 -3.55 6.06 -17.75
CA MET A 82 -3.40 4.77 -18.41
C MET A 82 -3.09 3.68 -17.39
N ILE A 83 -2.29 4.02 -16.39
CA ILE A 83 -1.97 3.16 -15.26
C ILE A 83 -3.23 2.88 -14.43
N GLU A 84 -4.01 3.90 -14.12
CA GLU A 84 -5.30 3.78 -13.43
C GLU A 84 -6.27 2.88 -14.22
N CYS A 85 -6.43 3.15 -15.52
CA CYS A 85 -7.28 2.35 -16.40
C CYS A 85 -6.82 0.88 -16.42
N LYS A 86 -5.49 0.66 -16.48
CA LYS A 86 -4.92 -0.70 -16.46
C LYS A 86 -5.07 -1.37 -15.10
N ALA A 87 -4.94 -0.64 -14.00
CA ALA A 87 -5.20 -1.15 -12.64
C ALA A 87 -6.64 -1.64 -12.50
N ILE A 88 -7.61 -0.88 -13.03
CA ILE A 88 -9.03 -1.25 -13.05
C ILE A 88 -9.24 -2.51 -13.91
N GLN A 89 -8.65 -2.57 -15.12
CA GLN A 89 -8.76 -3.76 -15.98
C GLN A 89 -8.10 -5.00 -15.37
N ASN A 90 -6.97 -4.82 -14.70
CA ASN A 90 -6.29 -5.90 -13.99
C ASN A 90 -7.02 -6.29 -12.71
N GLY A 91 -7.92 -5.44 -12.19
CA GLY A 91 -8.72 -5.71 -11.00
C GLY A 91 -9.38 -7.09 -11.03
N ALA A 92 -9.80 -7.58 -12.20
CA ALA A 92 -10.40 -8.92 -12.34
C ALA A 92 -9.43 -10.12 -12.08
N GLY A 93 -8.12 -9.90 -11.96
CA GLY A 93 -7.17 -10.96 -11.61
C GLY A 93 -5.89 -10.41 -10.99
N ARG A 94 -5.49 -10.94 -9.82
CA ARG A 94 -4.21 -10.57 -9.19
C ARG A 94 -3.04 -10.77 -10.16
N CYS A 95 -2.04 -9.90 -10.05
CA CYS A 95 -0.68 -10.22 -10.48
C CYS A 95 -0.31 -11.51 -9.77
N GLY A 96 0.15 -12.51 -10.51
CA GLY A 96 0.20 -13.91 -10.08
C GLY A 96 1.00 -14.28 -8.82
N SER A 97 1.43 -13.31 -7.99
CA SER A 97 1.70 -13.48 -6.57
C SER A 97 1.56 -12.13 -5.83
N PRO A 98 1.17 -12.14 -4.54
CA PRO A 98 1.27 -10.98 -3.65
C PRO A 98 2.73 -10.51 -3.57
N MET A 99 2.91 -9.20 -3.55
CA MET A 99 4.21 -8.57 -3.52
C MET A 99 4.36 -7.77 -2.23
N PRO A 100 5.45 -7.96 -1.45
CA PRO A 100 5.70 -7.12 -0.28
C PRO A 100 5.71 -5.64 -0.68
N ILE A 101 5.22 -4.77 0.20
CA ILE A 101 5.14 -3.33 -0.11
C ILE A 101 6.49 -2.72 -0.53
N ALA A 102 7.59 -3.14 0.08
CA ALA A 102 8.93 -2.68 -0.30
C ALA A 102 9.29 -3.12 -1.73
N VAL A 103 8.87 -4.32 -2.13
CA VAL A 103 9.08 -4.85 -3.49
C VAL A 103 8.14 -4.14 -4.47
N CYS A 104 6.91 -3.84 -4.07
CA CYS A 104 5.95 -3.04 -4.83
C CYS A 104 6.53 -1.64 -5.14
N GLN A 105 7.07 -0.98 -4.12
CA GLN A 105 7.76 0.31 -4.24
C GLN A 105 8.98 0.20 -5.13
N GLU A 106 9.81 -0.84 -4.95
CA GLU A 106 10.96 -1.08 -5.83
C GLU A 106 10.53 -1.22 -7.30
N HIS A 107 9.40 -1.89 -7.57
CA HIS A 107 8.86 -1.97 -8.92
C HIS A 107 8.40 -0.61 -9.44
N ASN A 108 7.68 0.19 -8.64
CA ASN A 108 7.25 1.53 -9.03
C ASN A 108 8.47 2.44 -9.32
N ASP A 109 9.42 2.50 -8.40
CA ASP A 109 10.64 3.30 -8.52
C ASP A 109 11.47 2.88 -9.73
N ARG A 110 11.58 1.57 -9.96
CA ARG A 110 12.28 1.04 -11.13
C ARG A 110 11.56 1.38 -12.42
N ALA A 111 10.23 1.25 -12.48
CA ALA A 111 9.45 1.62 -13.65
C ALA A 111 9.62 3.10 -13.99
N TYR A 112 9.63 3.97 -12.96
CA TYR A 112 9.89 5.39 -13.13
C TYR A 112 11.32 5.68 -13.59
N ALA A 113 12.32 5.09 -12.93
CA ALA A 113 13.73 5.27 -13.27
C ALA A 113 14.08 4.78 -14.69
N LEU A 114 13.38 3.75 -15.17
CA LEU A 114 13.50 3.24 -16.54
C LEU A 114 12.68 4.04 -17.57
N GLY A 115 11.93 5.07 -17.15
CA GLY A 115 11.08 5.88 -18.03
C GLY A 115 9.86 5.14 -18.56
N LEU A 116 9.43 4.05 -17.90
CA LEU A 116 8.24 3.27 -18.27
C LEU A 116 6.94 3.94 -17.87
N ILE A 117 6.99 4.77 -16.83
CA ILE A 117 5.87 5.59 -16.35
C ILE A 117 6.31 7.03 -16.20
N THR A 118 5.37 7.96 -16.31
CA THR A 118 5.61 9.36 -15.96
C THR A 118 5.66 9.54 -14.44
N SER A 119 6.19 10.69 -13.98
CA SER A 119 6.20 11.02 -12.54
C SER A 119 4.77 11.05 -11.97
N ALA A 120 3.80 11.54 -12.74
CA ALA A 120 2.39 11.55 -12.32
C ALA A 120 1.85 10.12 -12.12
N ALA A 121 2.21 9.19 -13.01
CA ALA A 121 1.85 7.78 -12.87
C ALA A 121 2.52 7.12 -11.67
N HIS A 122 3.81 7.42 -11.42
CA HIS A 122 4.52 6.93 -10.23
C HIS A 122 3.85 7.40 -8.94
N THR A 123 3.58 8.70 -8.81
CA THR A 123 2.84 9.27 -7.67
C THR A 123 1.45 8.66 -7.53
N TRP A 124 0.74 8.44 -8.63
CA TRP A 124 -0.57 7.77 -8.59
C TRP A 124 -0.46 6.35 -8.03
N LEU A 125 0.50 5.54 -8.48
CA LEU A 125 0.72 4.18 -7.99
C LEU A 125 1.02 4.16 -6.48
N GLU A 126 1.87 5.07 -6.01
CA GLU A 126 2.23 5.17 -4.59
C GLU A 126 1.05 5.57 -3.71
N ASN A 127 0.25 6.54 -4.15
CA ASN A 127 -0.92 7.02 -3.41
C ASN A 127 -2.10 6.05 -3.47
N ASN A 128 -2.13 5.17 -4.47
CA ASN A 128 -3.19 4.22 -4.69
C ASN A 128 -2.78 2.76 -4.38
N GLY A 129 -1.64 2.53 -3.70
CA GLY A 129 -1.22 1.18 -3.27
C GLY A 129 -1.12 0.14 -4.39
N PHE A 130 -0.78 0.59 -5.60
CA PHE A 130 -0.63 -0.27 -6.77
C PHE A 130 0.84 -0.48 -7.13
N CYS A 131 1.15 -1.67 -7.63
CA CYS A 131 2.50 -2.05 -8.05
C CYS A 131 2.58 -2.17 -9.57
N ALA A 132 3.41 -1.34 -10.23
CA ALA A 132 3.72 -1.48 -11.65
C ALA A 132 4.76 -2.59 -11.87
N ILE A 133 4.28 -3.83 -11.93
CA ILE A 133 5.12 -5.01 -12.14
C ILE A 133 5.85 -4.88 -13.46
N ASN A 134 7.17 -4.83 -13.39
CA ASN A 134 8.06 -4.67 -14.54
C ASN A 134 9.22 -5.64 -14.42
N ILE A 135 9.64 -6.19 -15.55
CA ILE A 135 10.82 -7.05 -15.66
C ILE A 135 11.89 -6.25 -16.43
N PRO A 136 13.10 -6.03 -15.87
CA PRO A 136 14.13 -5.18 -16.45
C PRO A 136 14.46 -5.49 -17.91
N GLU A 137 14.43 -6.78 -18.27
CA GLU A 137 14.78 -7.28 -19.59
C GLU A 137 13.80 -6.85 -20.69
N PHE A 138 12.55 -6.52 -20.32
CA PHE A 138 11.48 -6.24 -21.29
C PHE A 138 11.12 -4.77 -21.41
N ALA A 139 11.69 -3.90 -20.56
CA ALA A 139 11.41 -2.45 -20.53
C ALA A 139 9.90 -2.15 -20.68
N ALA A 140 9.07 -2.89 -19.94
CA ALA A 140 7.62 -2.83 -20.02
C ALA A 140 6.97 -3.12 -18.67
N ILE A 141 5.79 -2.56 -18.47
CA ILE A 141 4.91 -2.85 -17.33
C ILE A 141 4.00 -4.00 -17.74
N LEU A 142 4.12 -5.10 -17.01
CA LEU A 142 3.37 -6.33 -17.24
C LEU A 142 1.98 -6.26 -16.62
N SER A 143 1.87 -5.69 -15.42
CA SER A 143 0.61 -5.59 -14.69
C SER A 143 0.69 -4.53 -13.58
N ILE A 144 -0.47 -4.12 -13.08
CA ILE A 144 -0.70 -3.14 -12.03
C ILE A 144 -1.57 -3.80 -10.96
N CYS A 145 -1.08 -3.97 -9.73
CA CYS A 145 -1.76 -4.81 -8.73
C CYS A 145 -1.89 -4.23 -7.34
N PRO A 146 -3.03 -4.50 -6.66
CA PRO A 146 -3.27 -4.03 -5.31
C PRO A 146 -2.60 -4.90 -4.24
N SER A 147 -2.35 -4.32 -3.06
CA SER A 147 -1.77 -5.01 -1.89
C SER A 147 -2.79 -5.21 -0.77
N GLY A 148 -3.04 -6.46 -0.34
CA GLY A 148 -3.97 -6.78 0.75
C GLY A 148 -5.15 -7.62 0.28
N CYS A 149 -5.46 -8.76 0.91
CA CYS A 149 -6.64 -9.60 0.60
C CYS A 149 -7.12 -10.40 1.82
N PHE A 150 -8.36 -10.86 1.76
CA PHE A 150 -9.00 -11.83 2.64
C PHE A 150 -8.81 -13.25 2.15
N GLU A 151 -8.78 -14.22 3.07
CA GLU A 151 -8.95 -15.63 2.73
C GLU A 151 -10.35 -15.92 2.17
N GLU A 152 -10.47 -16.90 1.27
CA GLU A 152 -11.70 -17.21 0.54
C GLU A 152 -12.96 -17.46 1.39
N ASN A 153 -12.80 -17.93 2.64
CA ASN A 153 -13.90 -18.23 3.56
C ASN A 153 -14.08 -17.14 4.64
N THR A 154 -13.35 -16.04 4.56
CA THR A 154 -13.59 -14.87 5.42
C THR A 154 -15.02 -14.39 5.18
N ALA A 155 -15.82 -14.34 6.25
CA ALA A 155 -17.18 -13.86 6.19
C ALA A 155 -17.22 -12.32 6.17
N LEU A 156 -17.84 -11.76 5.14
CA LEU A 156 -18.08 -10.32 4.98
C LEU A 156 -19.57 -10.04 5.17
N LEU A 157 -19.89 -8.91 5.80
CA LEU A 157 -21.27 -8.50 6.03
C LEU A 157 -21.84 -7.91 4.74
N THR A 158 -22.94 -8.49 4.27
CA THR A 158 -23.69 -8.09 3.08
C THR A 158 -25.13 -7.77 3.43
N ILE A 159 -25.86 -7.26 2.43
CA ILE A 159 -27.32 -7.13 2.46
C ILE A 159 -27.93 -8.00 1.37
N ASP A 160 -28.90 -8.84 1.72
CA ASP A 160 -29.62 -9.72 0.79
C ASP A 160 -30.67 -8.94 -0.06
N GLU A 161 -31.32 -9.64 -1.00
CA GLU A 161 -32.35 -9.04 -1.86
C GLU A 161 -33.58 -8.48 -1.10
N LEU A 162 -33.77 -8.91 0.16
CA LEU A 162 -34.87 -8.47 1.02
C LEU A 162 -34.45 -7.34 1.97
N GLY A 163 -33.18 -6.92 1.93
CA GLY A 163 -32.64 -5.89 2.82
C GLY A 163 -32.17 -6.41 4.18
N ALA A 164 -32.05 -7.73 4.36
CA ALA A 164 -31.55 -8.32 5.59
C ALA A 164 -30.02 -8.48 5.55
N GLU A 165 -29.39 -8.30 6.71
CA GLU A 165 -27.96 -8.53 6.88
C GLU A 165 -27.61 -10.02 6.83
N GLU A 166 -26.57 -10.37 6.07
CA GLU A 166 -26.06 -11.73 5.95
C GLU A 166 -24.52 -11.73 6.01
N TRP A 167 -23.94 -12.80 6.56
CA TRP A 167 -22.50 -13.03 6.53
C TRP A 167 -22.17 -14.02 5.41
N VAL A 168 -21.51 -13.53 4.37
CA VAL A 168 -21.22 -14.31 3.15
C VAL A 168 -19.71 -14.50 3.00
N ALA A 169 -19.28 -15.70 2.61
CA ALA A 169 -17.86 -15.97 2.37
C ALA A 169 -17.33 -15.14 1.20
N ALA A 170 -16.10 -14.62 1.32
CA ALA A 170 -15.49 -13.77 0.29
C ALA A 170 -15.54 -14.37 -1.12
N LYS A 171 -15.34 -15.69 -1.27
CA LYS A 171 -15.39 -16.38 -2.57
C LYS A 171 -16.76 -16.48 -3.23
N GLU A 172 -17.81 -16.27 -2.45
CA GLU A 172 -19.20 -16.36 -2.91
C GLU A 172 -19.73 -15.00 -3.39
N LEU A 173 -19.00 -13.92 -3.11
CA LEU A 173 -19.36 -12.58 -3.54
C LEU A 173 -19.03 -12.34 -5.02
N GLY A 174 -19.88 -11.56 -5.67
CA GLY A 174 -19.70 -11.01 -7.00
C GLY A 174 -20.02 -9.52 -7.06
N MET A 175 -19.77 -8.90 -8.21
CA MET A 175 -19.92 -7.46 -8.43
C MET A 175 -21.35 -6.92 -8.24
N GLN A 176 -22.36 -7.80 -8.28
CA GLN A 176 -23.76 -7.46 -8.05
C GLN A 176 -24.14 -7.34 -6.57
N ASP A 177 -23.30 -7.86 -5.66
CA ASP A 177 -23.59 -7.87 -4.24
C ASP A 177 -23.23 -6.53 -3.59
N GLN A 178 -23.74 -6.31 -2.38
CA GLN A 178 -23.47 -5.12 -1.59
C GLN A 178 -22.73 -5.49 -0.33
N LEU A 179 -21.66 -4.75 -0.02
CA LEU A 179 -20.94 -4.85 1.24
C LEU A 179 -21.44 -3.79 2.20
N VAL A 180 -21.47 -4.13 3.48
CA VAL A 180 -21.78 -3.18 4.54
C VAL A 180 -20.51 -2.42 4.92
N SER A 181 -20.57 -1.09 4.78
CA SER A 181 -19.45 -0.17 5.00
C SER A 181 -19.82 0.96 5.95
N LEU A 182 -18.81 1.61 6.52
CA LEU A 182 -18.96 2.76 7.42
C LEU A 182 -19.55 3.98 6.68
N GLU A 183 -20.49 4.68 7.32
CA GLU A 183 -21.03 5.97 6.85
C GLU A 183 -20.05 7.11 7.11
N VAL A 184 -20.11 8.17 6.30
CA VAL A 184 -19.18 9.31 6.34
C VAL A 184 -19.11 10.02 7.70
N ASP A 185 -20.23 10.09 8.41
CA ASP A 185 -20.35 10.78 9.71
C ASP A 185 -20.30 9.81 10.90
N ALA A 186 -20.01 8.53 10.67
CA ALA A 186 -19.94 7.53 11.73
C ALA A 186 -18.71 7.74 12.63
N SER A 187 -18.89 7.49 13.93
CA SER A 187 -17.75 7.36 14.85
C SER A 187 -17.43 5.89 15.09
N LEU A 188 -16.16 5.56 15.35
CA LEU A 188 -15.76 4.18 15.64
C LEU A 188 -16.39 3.62 16.93
N SER A 189 -16.76 4.48 17.88
CA SER A 189 -17.44 4.08 19.12
C SER A 189 -18.94 3.84 18.95
N SER A 190 -19.51 4.21 17.80
CA SER A 190 -20.91 3.96 17.43
C SER A 190 -21.01 3.91 15.90
N PRO A 191 -20.43 2.89 15.25
CA PRO A 191 -20.42 2.76 13.81
C PRO A 191 -21.83 2.86 13.26
N GLN A 192 -22.01 3.69 12.25
CA GLN A 192 -23.21 3.69 11.42
C GLN A 192 -22.79 3.02 10.11
N LEU A 193 -23.48 1.96 9.76
CA LEU A 193 -23.13 1.13 8.62
C LEU A 193 -24.22 1.21 7.56
N SER A 194 -23.81 1.16 6.31
CA SER A 194 -24.69 1.21 5.14
C SER A 194 -24.22 0.28 4.04
N ALA A 195 -25.19 -0.25 3.30
CA ALA A 195 -24.93 -1.04 2.12
C ALA A 195 -24.29 -0.19 1.02
N ARG A 196 -23.19 -0.67 0.45
CA ARG A 196 -22.47 -0.05 -0.66
C ARG A 196 -22.26 -1.09 -1.75
N SER A 197 -22.46 -0.68 -3.00
CA SER A 197 -22.13 -1.53 -4.14
C SER A 197 -20.63 -1.76 -4.22
N ILE A 198 -20.23 -2.99 -4.57
CA ILE A 198 -18.84 -3.32 -4.87
C ILE A 198 -18.44 -2.58 -6.15
N GLU A 199 -17.45 -1.70 -6.07
CA GLU A 199 -16.85 -1.01 -7.22
C GLU A 199 -15.81 -1.88 -7.91
N ARG A 200 -15.01 -2.60 -7.11
CA ARG A 200 -13.90 -3.43 -7.59
C ARG A 200 -13.80 -4.70 -6.77
N MET A 201 -13.44 -5.79 -7.43
CA MET A 201 -13.13 -7.07 -6.81
C MET A 201 -11.85 -7.60 -7.44
N SER A 202 -10.93 -8.10 -6.62
CA SER A 202 -9.72 -8.79 -7.06
C SER A 202 -9.61 -10.17 -6.44
N VAL A 203 -9.13 -11.13 -7.23
CA VAL A 203 -9.00 -12.54 -6.86
C VAL A 203 -7.70 -13.11 -7.39
N GLY A 204 -7.09 -14.01 -6.64
CA GLY A 204 -6.01 -14.87 -7.15
C GLY A 204 -5.23 -15.56 -6.04
N PRO A 205 -4.18 -16.31 -6.39
CA PRO A 205 -3.46 -17.13 -5.43
C PRO A 205 -2.65 -16.27 -4.44
N GLU A 206 -2.38 -16.86 -3.27
CA GLU A 206 -1.50 -16.31 -2.24
C GLU A 206 -0.50 -17.39 -1.83
N GLU A 207 0.80 -17.13 -2.03
CA GLU A 207 1.88 -18.04 -1.62
C GLU A 207 2.38 -17.79 -0.19
N PRO A 208 2.56 -16.54 0.26
CA PRO A 208 2.92 -16.25 1.64
C PRO A 208 1.86 -16.74 2.64
N PRO A 209 2.26 -17.11 3.86
CA PRO A 209 1.30 -17.40 4.91
C PRO A 209 0.43 -16.19 5.26
N LEU A 210 -0.87 -16.44 5.43
CA LEU A 210 -1.84 -15.48 5.91
C LEU A 210 -1.58 -15.15 7.38
N TYR A 211 -1.87 -13.91 7.77
CA TYR A 211 -2.04 -13.53 9.16
C TYR A 211 -3.42 -13.96 9.62
N VAL A 212 -3.44 -14.54 10.82
CA VAL A 212 -4.61 -15.21 11.35
C VAL A 212 -4.85 -14.72 12.77
N PHE A 213 -5.94 -13.98 12.94
CA PHE A 213 -6.37 -13.38 14.19
C PHE A 213 -7.52 -14.20 14.79
N ALA A 214 -7.29 -14.80 15.95
CA ALA A 214 -8.38 -15.35 16.76
C ALA A 214 -8.97 -14.23 17.61
N LEU A 215 -10.29 -14.03 17.54
CA LEU A 215 -10.97 -12.87 18.08
C LEU A 215 -11.88 -13.25 19.25
N SER A 216 -12.02 -12.35 20.22
CA SER A 216 -12.85 -12.57 21.42
C SER A 216 -14.36 -12.68 21.13
N ASN A 217 -14.80 -12.29 19.94
CA ASN A 217 -16.17 -12.50 19.45
C ASN A 217 -16.40 -13.94 18.92
N GLY A 218 -15.37 -14.80 18.99
CA GLY A 218 -15.42 -16.20 18.54
C GLY A 218 -15.10 -16.39 17.06
N HIS A 219 -14.87 -15.30 16.31
CA HIS A 219 -14.50 -15.35 14.90
C HIS A 219 -13.00 -15.49 14.68
N LYS A 220 -12.62 -15.77 13.43
CA LYS A 220 -11.23 -15.93 13.01
C LYS A 220 -10.98 -15.22 11.69
N LEU A 221 -10.35 -14.06 11.77
CA LEU A 221 -10.03 -13.25 10.60
C LEU A 221 -8.71 -13.68 9.97
N ARG A 222 -8.72 -13.95 8.66
CA ARG A 222 -7.55 -14.36 7.90
C ARG A 222 -7.31 -13.43 6.73
N VAL A 223 -6.17 -12.77 6.74
CA VAL A 223 -5.82 -11.74 5.76
C VAL A 223 -4.35 -11.83 5.38
N THR A 224 -3.99 -11.24 4.25
CA THR A 224 -2.59 -11.11 3.86
C THR A 224 -1.87 -10.05 4.69
N ALA A 225 -0.53 -10.05 4.66
CA ALA A 225 0.31 -9.20 5.52
C ALA A 225 -0.01 -7.70 5.47
N HIS A 226 -0.37 -7.20 4.29
CA HIS A 226 -0.57 -5.77 4.02
C HIS A 226 -2.06 -5.37 4.00
N HIS A 227 -2.95 -6.24 4.48
CA HIS A 227 -4.36 -5.88 4.58
C HIS A 227 -4.56 -4.81 5.66
N ALA A 228 -5.41 -3.82 5.40
CA ALA A 228 -5.65 -2.70 6.31
C ALA A 228 -6.55 -3.11 7.48
N MET A 229 -6.07 -2.88 8.70
CA MET A 229 -6.71 -3.25 9.95
C MET A 229 -7.10 -2.00 10.73
N VAL A 230 -8.36 -1.91 11.17
CA VAL A 230 -8.86 -0.77 11.97
C VAL A 230 -8.82 -1.14 13.45
N LEU A 231 -7.96 -0.45 14.21
CA LEU A 231 -7.75 -0.71 15.63
C LEU A 231 -8.70 0.11 16.50
N ALA A 232 -8.93 -0.37 17.72
CA ALA A 232 -9.80 0.24 18.72
C ALA A 232 -9.39 1.66 19.12
N ASP A 233 -8.09 1.98 19.03
CA ASP A 233 -7.54 3.30 19.31
C ASP A 233 -7.67 4.28 18.13
N GLY A 234 -8.33 3.87 17.05
CA GLY A 234 -8.57 4.65 15.84
C GLY A 234 -7.42 4.66 14.85
N ARG A 235 -6.31 3.97 15.13
CA ARG A 235 -5.27 3.75 14.12
C ARG A 235 -5.77 2.78 13.06
N VAL A 236 -5.30 2.98 11.84
CA VAL A 236 -5.39 2.00 10.76
C VAL A 236 -3.97 1.56 10.43
N VAL A 237 -3.71 0.26 10.47
CA VAL A 237 -2.35 -0.32 10.28
C VAL A 237 -2.41 -1.52 9.34
N GLU A 238 -1.27 -1.96 8.83
CA GLU A 238 -1.20 -3.24 8.11
C GLU A 238 -1.34 -4.42 9.08
N ALA A 239 -1.89 -5.54 8.61
CA ALA A 239 -2.08 -6.75 9.41
C ALA A 239 -0.78 -7.23 10.09
N GLU A 240 0.37 -7.08 9.44
CA GLU A 240 1.65 -7.44 10.05
C GLU A 240 2.14 -6.55 11.19
N GLN A 241 1.58 -5.35 11.31
CA GLN A 241 1.94 -4.37 12.32
C GLN A 241 1.05 -4.48 13.57
N VAL A 242 -0.01 -5.30 13.51
CA VAL A 242 -0.91 -5.56 14.64
C VAL A 242 -0.18 -6.32 15.74
N LEU A 243 -0.34 -5.86 16.98
CA LEU A 243 0.30 -6.42 18.17
C LEU A 243 -0.70 -7.22 19.02
N PRO A 244 -0.25 -8.23 19.81
CA PRO A 244 -1.14 -9.05 20.65
C PRO A 244 -1.97 -8.33 21.72
N HIS A 245 -1.73 -7.04 21.96
CA HIS A 245 -2.48 -6.23 22.92
C HIS A 245 -3.36 -5.17 22.25
N ASP A 246 -3.32 -5.09 20.93
CA ASP A 246 -4.28 -4.29 20.18
C ASP A 246 -5.66 -4.97 20.25
N ALA A 247 -6.70 -4.19 19.97
CA ALA A 247 -8.05 -4.66 19.76
C ALA A 247 -8.58 -4.09 18.45
N PHE A 248 -9.50 -4.80 17.82
CA PHE A 248 -10.24 -4.29 16.66
C PHE A 248 -11.51 -3.58 17.09
N ILE A 249 -12.05 -2.72 16.23
CA ILE A 249 -13.41 -2.19 16.39
C ILE A 249 -14.40 -3.23 15.86
N GLY A 250 -15.35 -3.64 16.69
CA GLY A 250 -16.49 -4.46 16.31
C GLY A 250 -17.50 -3.68 15.45
N VAL A 251 -18.35 -4.38 14.71
CA VAL A 251 -19.43 -3.75 13.91
C VAL A 251 -20.43 -2.95 14.75
N ASP A 252 -20.52 -3.24 16.05
CA ASP A 252 -21.34 -2.54 17.04
C ASP A 252 -20.60 -1.37 17.74
N GLY A 253 -19.33 -1.15 17.41
CA GLY A 253 -18.46 -0.15 18.05
C GLY A 253 -17.78 -0.61 19.33
N GLY A 254 -18.03 -1.84 19.77
CA GLY A 254 -17.33 -2.46 20.88
C GLY A 254 -15.90 -2.83 20.51
N GLU A 255 -15.03 -2.98 21.52
CA GLU A 255 -13.69 -3.52 21.28
C GLU A 255 -13.76 -5.05 21.15
N VAL A 256 -13.11 -5.58 20.12
CA VAL A 256 -12.91 -7.02 19.92
C VAL A 256 -11.44 -7.34 20.16
N ALA A 257 -11.15 -8.00 21.28
CA ALA A 257 -9.80 -8.32 21.67
C ALA A 257 -9.19 -9.40 20.78
N ILE A 258 -7.90 -9.26 20.51
CA ILE A 258 -7.12 -10.25 19.78
C ILE A 258 -6.60 -11.29 20.77
N GLU A 259 -7.11 -12.51 20.68
CA GLU A 259 -6.73 -13.60 21.57
C GLU A 259 -5.43 -14.27 21.14
N ALA A 260 -5.20 -14.36 19.82
CA ALA A 260 -3.97 -14.89 19.25
C ALA A 260 -3.72 -14.35 17.84
N ILE A 261 -2.43 -14.18 17.52
CA ILE A 261 -1.95 -13.89 16.17
C ILE A 261 -1.07 -15.07 15.74
N THR A 262 -1.44 -15.73 14.63
CA THR A 262 -0.70 -16.84 14.06
C THR A 262 -0.50 -16.65 12.56
N ARG A 263 0.26 -17.55 11.92
CA ARG A 263 0.40 -17.59 10.47
C ARG A 263 -0.01 -18.94 9.92
N GLU A 264 -0.80 -18.94 8.85
CA GLU A 264 -1.27 -20.18 8.19
C GLU A 264 -0.97 -20.10 6.70
N ALA A 265 -0.32 -21.14 6.16
CA ALA A 265 -0.20 -21.28 4.71
C ALA A 265 -1.58 -21.61 4.11
N THR A 266 -1.86 -21.08 2.93
CA THR A 266 -3.07 -21.40 2.16
C THR A 266 -2.68 -21.85 0.76
N ASN A 267 -3.53 -22.68 0.13
CA ASN A 267 -3.48 -22.95 -1.30
C ASN A 267 -4.77 -22.45 -1.99
N ALA A 268 -5.64 -21.78 -1.25
CA ALA A 268 -6.84 -21.18 -1.78
C ALA A 268 -6.53 -19.81 -2.38
N ASP A 269 -7.44 -19.33 -3.22
CA ASP A 269 -7.40 -17.95 -3.66
C ASP A 269 -7.73 -17.00 -2.51
N VAL A 270 -7.26 -15.77 -2.64
CA VAL A 270 -7.58 -14.67 -1.75
C VAL A 270 -8.32 -13.58 -2.51
N TYR A 271 -9.15 -12.83 -1.79
CA TYR A 271 -10.13 -11.91 -2.36
C TYR A 271 -9.96 -10.51 -1.76
N ASN A 272 -10.15 -9.46 -2.54
CA ASN A 272 -10.25 -8.11 -2.01
C ASN A 272 -11.32 -7.34 -2.75
N PHE A 273 -11.91 -6.37 -2.08
CA PHE A 273 -13.04 -5.60 -2.54
C PHE A 273 -12.78 -4.11 -2.33
N SER A 274 -13.37 -3.27 -3.18
CA SER A 274 -13.52 -1.84 -2.95
C SER A 274 -14.99 -1.51 -3.06
N VAL A 275 -15.52 -0.70 -2.15
CA VAL A 275 -16.89 -0.17 -2.25
C VAL A 275 -16.92 1.15 -3.01
N SER A 276 -18.02 1.44 -3.70
CA SER A 276 -18.21 2.67 -4.48
C SER A 276 -18.62 3.84 -3.57
N VAL A 277 -17.65 4.53 -2.98
CA VAL A 277 -17.88 5.63 -2.03
C VAL A 277 -17.02 6.86 -2.36
N GLY A 278 -17.34 8.00 -1.74
CA GLY A 278 -16.73 9.29 -2.08
C GLY A 278 -15.61 9.73 -1.14
N THR A 279 -15.47 9.10 0.02
CA THR A 279 -14.52 9.52 1.06
C THR A 279 -13.71 8.33 1.60
N PRO A 280 -12.44 8.55 2.02
CA PRO A 280 -11.62 7.49 2.60
C PRO A 280 -12.28 6.76 3.78
N GLN A 281 -12.98 7.47 4.66
CA GLN A 281 -13.62 6.89 5.85
C GLN A 281 -14.64 5.81 5.50
N GLU A 282 -15.34 5.98 4.38
CA GLU A 282 -16.36 5.04 3.93
C GLU A 282 -15.80 3.77 3.27
N HIS A 283 -14.48 3.63 3.18
CA HIS A 283 -13.80 2.42 2.70
C HIS A 283 -13.56 1.39 3.81
N VAL A 284 -14.19 1.55 4.97
CA VAL A 284 -14.11 0.60 6.09
C VAL A 284 -15.31 -0.36 6.03
N ILE A 285 -15.05 -1.63 5.73
CA ILE A 285 -16.08 -2.68 5.60
C ILE A 285 -16.10 -3.59 6.83
N ALA A 286 -17.19 -4.35 6.97
CA ALA A 286 -17.35 -5.34 8.04
C ALA A 286 -16.94 -6.75 7.61
N ALA A 287 -16.02 -7.37 8.34
CA ALA A 287 -15.54 -8.74 8.14
C ALA A 287 -15.38 -9.44 9.48
N GLU A 288 -15.90 -10.67 9.62
CA GLU A 288 -15.75 -11.50 10.83
C GLU A 288 -16.14 -10.79 12.14
N GLY A 289 -17.18 -9.95 12.05
CA GLY A 289 -17.70 -9.15 13.16
C GLY A 289 -16.85 -7.94 13.56
N VAL A 290 -15.81 -7.58 12.80
CA VAL A 290 -14.96 -6.40 13.02
C VAL A 290 -14.90 -5.48 11.79
N LEU A 291 -14.48 -4.25 12.00
CA LEU A 291 -14.22 -3.26 10.95
C LEU A 291 -12.79 -3.41 10.41
N VAL A 292 -12.66 -3.42 9.09
CA VAL A 292 -11.39 -3.54 8.35
C VAL A 292 -11.37 -2.60 7.15
N GLY A 293 -10.19 -2.20 6.71
CA GLY A 293 -10.06 -1.34 5.54
C GLY A 293 -10.16 -2.15 4.25
N ASP A 294 -10.95 -1.67 3.30
CA ASP A 294 -11.04 -2.23 1.96
C ASP A 294 -9.77 -1.91 1.13
N LEU A 295 -9.83 -2.25 -0.15
CA LEU A 295 -8.74 -2.01 -1.09
C LEU A 295 -8.24 -0.54 -1.16
N THR A 296 -9.13 0.43 -1.03
CA THR A 296 -8.78 1.85 -1.12
C THR A 296 -8.15 2.38 0.17
N TRP A 297 -8.50 1.82 1.33
CA TRP A 297 -7.80 2.17 2.58
C TRP A 297 -6.35 1.71 2.57
N GLN A 298 -6.10 0.49 2.09
CA GLN A 298 -4.75 -0.07 1.94
C GLN A 298 -3.88 0.88 1.11
N SER A 299 -4.48 1.38 0.03
CA SER A 299 -3.88 2.34 -0.87
C SER A 299 -3.51 3.68 -0.19
N THR A 300 -4.42 4.19 0.63
CA THR A 300 -4.25 5.47 1.35
C THR A 300 -3.18 5.40 2.43
N LEU A 301 -3.12 4.31 3.20
CA LEU A 301 -2.13 4.12 4.28
C LEU A 301 -0.69 4.25 3.78
N ILE A 302 -0.43 3.72 2.58
CA ILE A 302 0.89 3.74 1.96
C ILE A 302 1.30 5.18 1.63
N GLY A 303 0.39 5.96 1.06
CA GLY A 303 0.62 7.37 0.79
C GLY A 303 0.88 8.20 2.05
N GLU A 304 0.12 7.97 3.11
CA GLU A 304 0.27 8.71 4.37
C GLU A 304 1.56 8.37 5.12
N HIS A 305 1.93 7.09 5.22
CA HIS A 305 3.17 6.65 5.88
C HIS A 305 4.40 7.36 5.29
N LYS A 306 4.50 7.40 3.95
CA LYS A 306 5.61 8.09 3.25
C LYS A 306 5.65 9.59 3.55
N SER A 307 4.48 10.24 3.61
CA SER A 307 4.39 11.67 3.90
C SER A 307 4.89 12.04 5.30
N ILE A 308 4.80 11.11 6.26
CA ILE A 308 5.26 11.29 7.63
C ILE A 308 6.77 11.00 7.75
N GLU A 309 7.28 9.99 7.05
CA GLU A 309 8.72 9.66 7.04
C GLU A 309 9.59 10.79 6.46
N LEU A 310 9.12 11.46 5.40
CA LEU A 310 9.83 12.60 4.78
C LEU A 310 9.88 13.86 5.66
N ARG A 311 9.11 13.92 6.75
CA ARG A 311 9.02 15.06 7.68
C ARG A 311 9.83 14.87 8.98
N ARG A 312 10.52 13.75 9.15
CA ARG A 312 11.42 13.48 10.28
C ARG A 312 12.86 13.86 9.95
#